data_AF-A0A0M0JK21-F1
#
_entry.id   AF-A0A0M0JK21-F1
#
_cell.length_a   1.000
_cell.length_b   1.000
_cell.length_c   1.000
_cell.angle_alpha   90.00
_cell.angle_beta   90.00
_cell.angle_gamma   90.00
#
_symmetry.space_group_name_H-M   'P 1'
#
loop_
_entity.id
_entity.type
_entity.pdbx_description
1 polymer ?
#
loop_
_entity_poly.entity_id
_entity_poly.type
_entity_poly.pdbx_seq_one_letter_code
_entity_poly.pdbx_strand_id
1 'polypeptide(L)'
;MVVDTIMSKALAGATQGAVGAVVAAALSAFTEPVVNRVLVQRISVVESMKQSDMAKSIKFFQTTLPTNFLKFPLFEAVNAVMQGMPGSGAYKGFITGLVFTTATLPVTNYRFCKSMNRPITKESLFTAYFPTVIRDIAYGISRNFLRNFLFASFPALAATANGRSLLLFPIVYGACVLSSPGNELRGYYLQPKDKRLPFKEFFKPANYLRSTLVGAFIMGVSLMMGGFITPPVQAAWLQIATLFGGV
;
A
#
# COMPACT_ATOMS: atom_id res chain seq x y z
N MET A 1 -28.87 5.98 11.74
CA MET A 1 -28.28 4.89 12.55
C MET A 1 -27.35 3.95 11.79
N VAL A 2 -27.73 3.26 10.69
CA VAL A 2 -26.77 2.38 9.97
C VAL A 2 -25.74 3.19 9.16
N VAL A 3 -26.16 4.27 8.51
CA VAL A 3 -25.29 5.14 7.68
C VAL A 3 -24.21 5.82 8.53
N ASP A 4 -24.55 6.27 9.75
CA ASP A 4 -23.61 6.89 10.69
C ASP A 4 -22.47 5.93 11.08
N THR A 5 -22.75 4.64 11.19
CA THR A 5 -21.74 3.61 11.51
C THR A 5 -20.84 3.25 10.34
N ILE A 6 -21.34 3.28 9.09
CA ILE A 6 -20.53 2.99 7.90
C ILE A 6 -19.59 4.16 7.61
N MET A 7 -20.11 5.39 7.67
CA MET A 7 -19.33 6.60 7.45
C MET A 7 -18.22 6.74 8.51
N SER A 8 -18.54 6.50 9.78
CA SER A 8 -17.55 6.50 10.87
C SER A 8 -16.43 5.47 10.65
N LYS A 9 -16.77 4.24 10.24
CA LYS A 9 -15.78 3.19 9.91
C LYS A 9 -14.92 3.55 8.71
N ALA A 10 -15.52 4.10 7.66
CA ALA A 10 -14.81 4.55 6.46
C ALA A 10 -13.82 5.68 6.80
N LEU A 11 -14.26 6.66 7.60
CA LEU A 11 -13.41 7.77 8.05
C LEU A 11 -12.27 7.27 8.93
N ALA A 12 -12.53 6.40 9.91
CA ALA A 12 -11.49 5.84 10.76
C ALA A 12 -10.45 5.05 9.95
N GLY A 13 -10.90 4.24 8.99
CA GLY A 13 -10.01 3.55 8.05
C GLY A 13 -9.22 4.53 7.19
N ALA A 14 -9.87 5.53 6.61
CA ALA A 14 -9.23 6.55 5.79
C ALA A 14 -8.15 7.32 6.55
N THR A 15 -8.41 7.71 7.81
CA THR A 15 -7.44 8.39 8.67
C THR A 15 -6.23 7.49 8.94
N GLN A 16 -6.46 6.21 9.28
CA GLN A 16 -5.36 5.26 9.45
C GLN A 16 -4.53 5.10 8.18
N GLY A 17 -5.20 5.03 7.03
CA GLY A 17 -4.54 5.00 5.72
C GLY A 17 -3.75 6.28 5.45
N ALA A 18 -4.25 7.45 5.85
CA ALA A 18 -3.58 8.73 5.62
C ALA A 18 -2.28 8.84 6.44
N VAL A 19 -2.33 8.42 7.72
CA VAL A 19 -1.12 8.35 8.55
C VAL A 19 -0.14 7.32 7.98
N GLY A 20 -0.64 6.15 7.60
CA GLY A 20 0.17 5.12 6.93
C GLY A 20 0.80 5.60 5.62
N ALA A 21 0.12 6.46 4.86
CA ALA A 21 0.64 7.05 3.62
C ALA A 21 1.88 7.93 3.87
N VAL A 22 1.86 8.73 4.94
CA VAL A 22 2.99 9.58 5.35
C VAL A 22 4.17 8.71 5.76
N VAL A 23 3.95 7.70 6.60
CA VAL A 23 5.00 6.78 7.04
C VAL A 23 5.59 6.02 5.84
N ALA A 24 4.75 5.52 4.94
CA ALA A 24 5.19 4.83 3.73
C ALA A 24 6.01 5.75 2.82
N ALA A 25 5.54 6.98 2.59
CA ALA A 25 6.27 7.94 1.78
C ALA A 25 7.62 8.30 2.39
N ALA A 26 7.69 8.46 3.72
CA ALA A 26 8.93 8.73 4.44
C ALA A 26 9.91 7.56 4.31
N LEU A 27 9.47 6.33 4.60
CA LEU A 27 10.31 5.13 4.47
C LEU A 27 10.79 4.96 3.02
N SER A 28 9.88 4.97 2.04
CA SER A 28 10.21 4.86 0.62
C SER A 28 11.19 5.92 0.14
N ALA A 29 11.10 7.16 0.64
CA ALA A 29 12.01 8.23 0.27
C ALA A 29 13.47 7.95 0.63
N PHE A 30 13.73 7.17 1.68
CA PHE A 30 15.09 6.81 2.10
C PHE A 30 15.51 5.43 1.60
N THR A 31 14.58 4.49 1.44
CA THR A 31 14.89 3.11 1.06
C THR A 31 14.91 2.89 -0.45
N GLU A 32 13.96 3.45 -1.20
CA GLU A 32 13.84 3.18 -2.65
C GLU A 32 15.01 3.73 -3.46
N PRO A 33 15.55 4.95 -3.20
CA PRO A 33 16.75 5.41 -3.89
C PRO A 33 17.95 4.50 -3.67
N VAL A 34 18.11 3.96 -2.45
CA VAL A 34 19.21 3.04 -2.13
C VAL A 34 19.04 1.72 -2.88
N VAL A 35 17.84 1.13 -2.83
CA VAL A 35 17.53 -0.12 -3.53
C VAL A 35 17.70 0.04 -5.04
N ASN A 36 17.23 1.15 -5.61
CA ASN A 36 17.34 1.42 -7.04
C ASN A 36 18.80 1.54 -7.48
N ARG A 37 19.69 2.20 -6.70
CA ARG A 37 21.12 2.25 -7.05
C ARG A 37 21.79 0.88 -6.95
N VAL A 38 21.53 0.13 -5.88
CA VAL A 38 22.07 -1.24 -5.73
C VAL A 38 21.64 -2.14 -6.90
N LEU A 39 20.38 -2.00 -7.35
CA LEU A 39 19.85 -2.83 -8.43
C LEU A 39 20.28 -2.37 -9.82
N VAL A 40 20.22 -1.07 -10.10
CA VAL A 40 20.47 -0.50 -11.44
C VAL A 40 21.95 -0.23 -11.65
N GLN A 41 22.63 0.33 -10.66
CA GLN A 41 24.05 0.73 -10.74
C GLN A 41 24.99 -0.35 -10.19
N ARG A 42 24.46 -1.44 -9.59
CA ARG A 42 25.24 -2.58 -9.09
C ARG A 42 26.29 -2.20 -8.04
N ILE A 43 26.09 -1.10 -7.33
CA ILE A 43 26.96 -0.67 -6.22
C ILE A 43 26.54 -1.34 -4.89
N SER A 44 27.46 -1.38 -3.94
CA SER A 44 27.17 -1.93 -2.60
C SER A 44 26.16 -1.06 -1.84
N VAL A 45 25.46 -1.65 -0.85
CA VAL A 45 24.50 -0.89 -0.01
C VAL A 45 25.20 0.26 0.72
N VAL A 46 26.41 0.01 1.25
CA VAL A 46 27.21 1.02 1.97
C VAL A 46 27.58 2.18 1.06
N GLU A 47 28.00 1.89 -0.17
CA GLU A 47 28.34 2.91 -1.16
C GLU A 47 27.10 3.69 -1.63
N SER A 48 25.98 3.00 -1.82
CA SER A 48 24.70 3.62 -2.15
C SER A 48 24.20 4.55 -1.05
N MET A 49 24.40 4.19 0.22
CA MET A 49 24.04 5.05 1.36
C MET A 49 24.91 6.31 1.42
N LYS A 50 26.21 6.22 1.08
CA LYS A 50 27.09 7.39 0.98
C LYS A 50 26.67 8.37 -0.12
N GLN A 51 26.00 7.88 -1.16
CA GLN A 51 25.45 8.69 -2.25
C GLN A 51 24.01 9.17 -2.01
N SER A 52 23.45 8.89 -0.83
CA SER A 52 22.13 9.38 -0.46
C SER A 52 22.19 10.87 -0.14
N ASP A 53 21.45 11.63 -0.94
CA ASP A 53 21.32 13.08 -0.80
C ASP A 53 19.93 13.39 -0.22
N MET A 54 19.91 14.22 0.83
CA MET A 54 18.68 14.65 1.50
C MET A 54 17.74 15.37 0.52
N ALA A 55 18.28 16.20 -0.38
CA ALA A 55 17.47 16.92 -1.36
C ALA A 55 16.75 15.96 -2.33
N LYS A 56 17.43 14.88 -2.75
CA LYS A 56 16.81 13.84 -3.60
C LYS A 56 15.76 13.05 -2.83
N SER A 57 15.99 12.76 -1.55
CA SER A 57 15.05 12.04 -0.68
C SER A 57 13.77 12.88 -0.46
N ILE A 58 13.90 14.18 -0.19
CA ILE A 58 12.76 15.10 -0.07
C ILE A 58 11.97 15.18 -1.38
N LYS A 59 12.64 15.28 -2.53
CA LYS A 59 11.97 15.28 -3.83
C LYS A 59 11.22 13.96 -4.09
N PHE A 60 11.80 12.83 -3.67
CA PHE A 60 11.14 11.54 -3.75
C PHE A 60 9.90 11.46 -2.84
N PHE A 61 10.01 11.98 -1.62
CA PHE A 61 8.91 12.10 -0.68
C PHE A 61 7.76 12.93 -1.27
N GLN A 62 8.04 14.13 -1.79
CA GLN A 62 7.04 15.02 -2.40
C GLN A 62 6.28 14.40 -3.56
N THR A 63 6.91 13.48 -4.32
CA THR A 63 6.24 12.80 -5.44
C THR A 63 5.52 11.52 -5.03
N THR A 64 5.95 10.89 -3.96
CA THR A 64 5.37 9.62 -3.46
C THR A 64 4.19 9.87 -2.53
N LEU A 65 4.25 10.94 -1.74
CA LEU A 65 3.24 11.32 -0.78
C LEU A 65 1.83 11.47 -1.41
N PRO A 66 1.63 12.23 -2.51
CA PRO A 66 0.29 12.45 -3.06
C PRO A 66 -0.36 11.14 -3.53
N THR A 67 0.43 10.24 -4.11
CA THR A 67 -0.10 8.94 -4.54
C THR A 67 -0.40 8.00 -3.39
N ASN A 68 0.38 8.04 -2.31
CA ASN A 68 0.09 7.23 -1.13
C ASN A 68 -1.15 7.75 -0.42
N PHE A 69 -1.36 9.08 -0.39
CA PHE A 69 -2.57 9.72 0.14
C PHE A 69 -3.84 9.40 -0.65
N LEU A 70 -3.73 9.02 -1.92
CA LEU A 70 -4.89 8.47 -2.63
C LEU A 70 -5.11 7.00 -2.26
N LYS A 71 -4.04 6.19 -2.28
CA LYS A 71 -4.14 4.73 -2.21
C LYS A 71 -4.48 4.23 -0.81
N PHE A 72 -3.72 4.65 0.20
CA PHE A 72 -3.84 4.06 1.53
C PHE A 72 -5.19 4.43 2.18
N PRO A 73 -5.64 5.71 2.19
CA PRO A 73 -6.94 6.05 2.73
C PRO A 73 -8.08 5.30 2.05
N LEU A 74 -8.07 5.20 0.72
CA LEU A 74 -9.12 4.51 0.00
C LEU A 74 -9.14 3.01 0.32
N PHE A 75 -7.97 2.34 0.32
CA PHE A 75 -7.91 0.91 0.63
C PHE A 75 -8.41 0.65 2.05
N GLU A 76 -7.92 1.40 3.04
CA GLU A 76 -8.30 1.20 4.44
C GLU A 76 -9.77 1.55 4.70
N ALA A 77 -10.31 2.59 4.05
CA ALA A 77 -11.72 2.93 4.14
C ALA A 77 -12.61 1.81 3.58
N VAL A 78 -12.33 1.34 2.36
CA VAL A 78 -13.08 0.25 1.73
C VAL A 78 -12.96 -1.03 2.57
N ASN A 79 -11.76 -1.37 3.03
CA ASN A 79 -11.56 -2.51 3.89
C ASN A 79 -12.35 -2.38 5.20
N ALA A 80 -12.30 -1.23 5.88
CA ALA A 80 -13.03 -0.98 7.12
C ALA A 80 -14.56 -1.11 6.95
N VAL A 81 -15.10 -0.62 5.84
CA VAL A 81 -16.51 -0.81 5.46
C VAL A 81 -16.81 -2.30 5.26
N MET A 82 -16.01 -3.00 4.46
CA MET A 82 -16.21 -4.43 4.17
C MET A 82 -16.12 -5.30 5.42
N GLN A 83 -15.31 -4.93 6.42
CA GLN A 83 -15.27 -5.64 7.71
C GLN A 83 -16.62 -5.59 8.43
N GLY A 84 -17.37 -4.50 8.28
CA GLY A 84 -18.70 -4.33 8.87
C GLY A 84 -19.83 -5.04 8.13
N MET A 85 -19.59 -5.56 6.92
CA MET A 85 -20.61 -6.26 6.13
C MET A 85 -20.67 -7.76 6.50
N PRO A 86 -21.82 -8.42 6.35
CA PRO A 86 -21.90 -9.88 6.42
C PRO A 86 -21.14 -10.53 5.26
N GLY A 87 -20.70 -11.78 5.46
CA GLY A 87 -20.02 -12.57 4.42
C GLY A 87 -18.61 -13.03 4.80
N SER A 88 -18.05 -13.91 3.97
CA SER A 88 -16.73 -14.51 4.20
C SER A 88 -15.59 -13.49 4.02
N GLY A 89 -14.45 -13.76 4.67
CA GLY A 89 -13.25 -12.93 4.50
C GLY A 89 -12.76 -12.88 3.05
N ALA A 90 -12.96 -13.96 2.29
CA ALA A 90 -12.62 -14.00 0.87
C ALA A 90 -13.51 -13.07 0.03
N TYR A 91 -14.83 -13.09 0.26
CA TYR A 91 -15.76 -12.17 -0.40
C TYR A 91 -15.41 -10.71 -0.10
N LYS A 92 -15.14 -10.39 1.17
CA LYS A 92 -14.71 -9.05 1.60
C LYS A 92 -13.43 -8.62 0.89
N GLY A 93 -12.42 -9.49 0.88
CA GLY A 93 -11.15 -9.25 0.21
C GLY A 93 -11.29 -9.03 -1.30
N PHE A 94 -12.16 -9.81 -1.95
CA PHE A 94 -12.46 -9.68 -3.37
C PHE A 94 -13.03 -8.30 -3.71
N ILE A 95 -14.08 -7.88 -3.00
CA ILE A 95 -14.71 -6.57 -3.23
C ILE A 95 -13.73 -5.44 -2.94
N THR A 96 -12.97 -5.51 -1.84
CA THR A 96 -11.95 -4.50 -1.52
C THR A 96 -10.93 -4.37 -2.64
N GLY A 97 -10.37 -5.49 -3.12
CA GLY A 97 -9.38 -5.48 -4.20
C GLY A 97 -9.93 -4.93 -5.52
N LEU A 98 -11.14 -5.33 -5.89
CA LEU A 98 -11.81 -4.89 -7.11
C LEU A 98 -12.10 -3.39 -7.11
N VAL A 99 -12.73 -2.88 -6.05
CA VAL A 99 -13.08 -1.45 -5.92
C VAL A 99 -11.81 -0.61 -5.86
N PHE A 100 -10.84 -1.00 -5.03
CA PHE A 100 -9.58 -0.29 -4.90
C PHE A 100 -8.82 -0.18 -6.23
N THR A 101 -8.69 -1.29 -6.96
CA THR A 101 -7.97 -1.27 -8.24
C THR A 101 -8.67 -0.38 -9.24
N THR A 102 -9.98 -0.52 -9.38
CA THR A 102 -10.77 0.19 -10.39
C THR A 102 -10.73 1.70 -10.16
N ALA A 103 -10.78 2.14 -8.91
CA ALA A 103 -10.69 3.54 -8.56
C ALA A 103 -9.26 4.12 -8.70
N THR A 104 -8.22 3.35 -8.33
CA THR A 104 -6.86 3.89 -8.24
C THR A 104 -5.99 3.67 -9.47
N LEU A 105 -6.31 2.69 -10.32
CA LEU A 105 -5.49 2.36 -11.48
C LEU A 105 -5.34 3.53 -12.45
N PRO A 106 -6.40 4.29 -12.84
CA PRO A 106 -6.25 5.40 -13.77
C PRO A 106 -5.25 6.45 -13.26
N VAL A 107 -5.33 6.80 -11.98
CA VAL A 107 -4.39 7.77 -11.38
C VAL A 107 -2.98 7.20 -11.30
N THR A 108 -2.86 5.91 -10.93
CA THR A 108 -1.55 5.25 -10.86
C THR A 108 -0.87 5.17 -12.22
N ASN A 109 -1.63 4.83 -13.26
CA ASN A 109 -1.13 4.74 -14.62
C ASN A 109 -0.90 6.12 -15.25
N TYR A 110 -1.68 7.14 -14.89
CA TYR A 110 -1.41 8.53 -15.25
C TYR A 110 -0.02 8.96 -14.75
N ARG A 111 0.29 8.73 -13.46
CA ARG A 111 1.62 9.02 -12.89
C ARG A 111 2.72 8.23 -13.60
N PHE A 112 2.48 6.94 -13.85
CA PHE A 112 3.44 6.09 -14.56
C PHE A 112 3.73 6.62 -15.97
N CYS A 113 2.70 6.95 -16.76
CA CYS A 113 2.86 7.49 -18.10
C CYS A 113 3.62 8.82 -18.09
N LYS A 114 3.28 9.73 -17.18
CA LYS A 114 4.03 10.98 -16.95
C LYS A 114 5.51 10.72 -16.64
N SER A 115 5.82 9.78 -15.75
CA SER A 115 7.21 9.46 -15.37
C SER A 115 8.04 8.84 -16.50
N MET A 116 7.37 8.18 -17.45
CA MET A 116 8.00 7.52 -18.59
C MET A 116 7.91 8.35 -19.88
N ASN A 117 7.43 9.60 -19.80
CA ASN A 117 7.15 10.48 -20.96
C ASN A 117 6.31 9.78 -22.06
N ARG A 118 5.31 8.97 -21.65
CA ARG A 118 4.40 8.27 -22.57
C ARG A 118 3.11 9.07 -22.80
N PRO A 119 2.47 8.92 -23.98
CA PRO A 119 1.20 9.57 -24.26
C PRO A 119 0.11 9.09 -23.30
N ILE A 120 -0.73 10.01 -22.85
CA ILE A 120 -1.82 9.75 -21.91
C ILE A 120 -3.11 9.56 -22.72
N THR A 121 -3.47 8.31 -22.96
CA THR A 121 -4.71 7.90 -23.63
C THR A 121 -5.63 7.14 -22.65
N LYS A 122 -6.93 7.02 -22.93
CA LYS A 122 -7.86 6.23 -22.09
C LYS A 122 -7.36 4.79 -21.90
N GLU A 123 -6.80 4.18 -22.95
CA GLU A 123 -6.19 2.86 -22.90
C GLU A 123 -4.96 2.80 -21.98
N SER A 124 -4.10 3.83 -22.03
CA SER A 124 -2.92 3.91 -21.16
C SER A 124 -3.30 3.91 -19.67
N LEU A 125 -4.45 4.51 -19.31
CA LEU A 125 -4.94 4.58 -17.93
C LEU A 125 -5.39 3.23 -17.38
N PHE A 126 -5.86 2.30 -18.23
CA PHE A 126 -6.28 0.95 -17.84
C PHE A 126 -5.30 -0.14 -18.29
N THR A 127 -4.10 0.24 -18.74
CA THR A 127 -3.07 -0.74 -19.09
C THR A 127 -2.72 -1.60 -17.88
N ALA A 128 -2.61 -2.91 -18.09
CA ALA A 128 -2.38 -3.89 -17.04
C ALA A 128 -3.48 -3.94 -15.95
N TYR A 129 -4.74 -3.59 -16.27
CA TYR A 129 -5.85 -3.70 -15.33
C TYR A 129 -6.01 -5.11 -14.77
N PHE A 130 -6.07 -6.12 -15.65
CA PHE A 130 -6.27 -7.51 -15.26
C PHE A 130 -5.22 -8.04 -14.25
N PRO A 131 -3.90 -7.95 -14.49
CA PRO A 131 -2.92 -8.38 -13.49
C PRO A 131 -2.96 -7.54 -12.22
N THR A 132 -3.32 -6.24 -12.32
CA THR A 132 -3.43 -5.39 -11.12
C THR A 132 -4.63 -5.77 -10.26
N VAL A 133 -5.79 -6.05 -10.86
CA VAL A 133 -7.00 -6.40 -10.09
C VAL A 133 -6.86 -7.76 -9.42
N ILE A 134 -6.25 -8.74 -10.11
CA ILE A 134 -5.94 -10.05 -9.52
C ILE A 134 -5.02 -9.89 -8.31
N ARG A 135 -3.96 -9.09 -8.44
CA ARG A 135 -3.05 -8.80 -7.34
C ARG A 135 -3.80 -8.24 -6.13
N ASP A 136 -4.62 -7.21 -6.34
CA ASP A 136 -5.28 -6.51 -5.24
C ASP A 136 -6.40 -7.34 -4.61
N ILE A 137 -7.09 -8.20 -5.39
CA ILE A 137 -8.00 -9.23 -4.87
C ILE A 137 -7.21 -10.23 -4.01
N ALA A 138 -6.10 -10.77 -4.52
CA ALA A 138 -5.27 -11.71 -3.77
C ALA A 138 -4.73 -11.08 -2.47
N TYR A 139 -4.34 -9.80 -2.52
CA TYR A 139 -3.93 -9.03 -1.35
C TYR A 139 -5.07 -8.91 -0.34
N GLY A 140 -6.26 -8.50 -0.79
CA GLY A 140 -7.44 -8.36 0.07
C GLY A 140 -7.84 -9.68 0.74
N ILE A 141 -7.87 -10.78 0.00
CA ILE A 141 -8.18 -12.11 0.53
C ILE A 141 -7.12 -12.55 1.54
N SER A 142 -5.84 -12.47 1.16
CA SER A 142 -4.72 -12.87 2.01
C SER A 142 -4.67 -12.08 3.31
N ARG A 143 -4.91 -10.77 3.24
CA ARG A 143 -4.94 -9.89 4.41
C ARG A 143 -6.05 -10.27 5.39
N ASN A 144 -7.24 -10.59 4.88
CA ASN A 144 -8.36 -11.04 5.70
C ASN A 144 -8.07 -12.39 6.36
N PHE A 145 -7.55 -13.34 5.58
CA PHE A 145 -7.17 -14.66 6.09
C PHE A 145 -6.12 -14.56 7.20
N LEU A 146 -5.01 -13.85 6.94
CA LEU A 146 -3.92 -13.66 7.90
C LEU A 146 -4.38 -12.92 9.15
N ARG A 147 -5.26 -11.92 9.02
CA ARG A 147 -5.85 -11.24 10.17
C ARG A 147 -6.62 -12.21 11.06
N ASN A 148 -7.52 -12.99 10.49
CA ASN A 148 -8.33 -13.94 11.26
C ASN A 148 -7.45 -14.99 11.93
N PHE A 149 -6.49 -15.54 11.18
CA PHE A 149 -5.53 -16.52 11.69
C PHE A 149 -4.71 -15.96 12.86
N LEU A 150 -4.11 -14.77 12.70
CA LEU A 150 -3.27 -14.18 13.74
C LEU A 150 -4.07 -13.70 14.95
N PHE A 151 -5.30 -13.21 14.76
CA PHE A 151 -6.15 -12.82 15.89
C PHE A 151 -6.60 -14.03 16.70
N ALA A 152 -6.87 -15.16 16.04
CA ALA A 152 -7.17 -16.42 16.71
C ALA A 152 -5.93 -17.03 17.40
N SER A 153 -4.75 -16.87 16.80
CA SER A 153 -3.48 -17.40 17.34
C SER A 153 -2.93 -16.58 18.51
N PHE A 154 -3.21 -15.27 18.53
CA PHE A 154 -2.72 -14.33 19.55
C PHE A 154 -3.88 -13.51 20.16
N PRO A 155 -4.85 -14.14 20.83
CA PRO A 155 -6.08 -13.49 21.28
C PRO A 155 -5.82 -12.39 22.32
N ALA A 156 -4.87 -12.61 23.24
CA ALA A 156 -4.49 -11.61 24.24
C ALA A 156 -3.93 -10.33 23.60
N LEU A 157 -3.14 -10.47 22.54
CA LEU A 157 -2.60 -9.34 21.80
C LEU A 157 -3.71 -8.65 20.99
N ALA A 158 -4.55 -9.43 20.31
CA ALA A 158 -5.66 -8.93 19.51
C ALA A 158 -6.76 -8.24 20.33
N ALA A 159 -6.86 -8.50 21.64
CA ALA A 159 -7.81 -7.84 22.53
C ALA A 159 -7.50 -6.34 22.71
N THR A 160 -6.24 -5.94 22.59
CA THR A 160 -5.82 -4.55 22.80
C THR A 160 -5.73 -3.77 21.48
N ALA A 161 -5.92 -2.45 21.52
CA ALA A 161 -5.73 -1.61 20.33
C ALA A 161 -4.26 -1.66 19.85
N ASN A 162 -3.30 -1.53 20.78
CA ASN A 162 -1.88 -1.57 20.49
C ASN A 162 -1.43 -2.93 19.93
N GLY A 163 -1.95 -4.03 20.48
CA GLY A 163 -1.63 -5.36 19.97
C GLY A 163 -2.24 -5.61 18.58
N ARG A 164 -3.44 -5.10 18.29
CA ARG A 164 -3.98 -5.11 16.91
C ARG A 164 -3.10 -4.31 15.95
N SER A 165 -2.59 -3.15 16.37
CA SER A 165 -1.64 -2.37 15.57
C SER A 165 -0.34 -3.13 15.32
N LEU A 166 0.22 -3.79 16.34
CA LEU A 166 1.41 -4.63 16.20
C LEU A 166 1.19 -5.79 15.21
N LEU A 167 0.04 -6.45 15.30
CA LEU A 167 -0.33 -7.54 14.39
C LEU A 167 -0.54 -7.08 12.93
N LEU A 168 -0.75 -5.78 12.65
CA LEU A 168 -0.84 -5.30 11.27
C LEU A 168 0.45 -5.52 10.49
N PHE A 169 1.62 -5.49 11.12
CA PHE A 169 2.88 -5.76 10.43
C PHE A 169 2.90 -7.14 9.77
N PRO A 170 2.80 -8.27 10.50
CA PRO A 170 2.85 -9.59 9.88
C PRO A 170 1.65 -9.85 8.95
N ILE A 171 0.48 -9.28 9.24
CA ILE A 171 -0.72 -9.37 8.38
C ILE A 171 -0.45 -8.76 7.00
N VAL A 172 0.02 -7.51 6.98
CA VAL A 172 0.24 -6.75 5.73
C VAL A 172 1.46 -7.30 5.00
N TYR A 173 2.54 -7.60 5.72
CA TYR A 173 3.74 -8.20 5.16
C TYR A 173 3.41 -9.49 4.43
N GLY A 174 2.72 -10.44 5.09
CA GLY A 174 2.32 -11.71 4.49
C GLY A 174 1.38 -11.51 3.30
N ALA A 175 0.41 -10.60 3.39
CA ALA A 175 -0.50 -10.32 2.28
C ALA A 175 0.23 -9.73 1.06
N CYS A 176 1.21 -8.86 1.26
CA CYS A 176 2.06 -8.34 0.19
C CYS A 176 2.88 -9.46 -0.48
N VAL A 177 3.47 -10.37 0.31
CA VAL A 177 4.22 -11.51 -0.22
C VAL A 177 3.30 -12.44 -1.02
N LEU A 178 2.14 -12.80 -0.49
CA LEU A 178 1.19 -13.71 -1.15
C LEU A 178 0.59 -13.15 -2.45
N SER A 179 0.40 -11.83 -2.52
CA SER A 179 -0.13 -11.16 -3.72
C SER A 179 0.95 -10.78 -4.73
N SER A 180 2.23 -10.86 -4.36
CA SER A 180 3.35 -10.37 -5.17
C SER A 180 3.51 -10.98 -6.57
N PRO A 181 3.08 -12.22 -6.90
CA PRO A 181 3.12 -12.70 -8.30
C PRO A 181 2.34 -11.80 -9.27
N GLY A 182 1.26 -11.16 -8.80
CA GLY A 182 0.50 -10.19 -9.58
C GLY A 182 1.26 -8.89 -9.85
N ASN A 183 2.23 -8.50 -9.00
CA ASN A 183 3.11 -7.36 -9.28
C ASN A 183 4.07 -7.64 -10.44
N GLU A 184 4.63 -8.84 -10.51
CA GLU A 184 5.49 -9.26 -11.62
C GLU A 184 4.71 -9.33 -12.93
N LEU A 185 3.51 -9.92 -12.89
CA LEU A 185 2.63 -9.97 -14.05
C LEU A 185 2.23 -8.56 -14.52
N ARG A 186 1.95 -7.64 -13.59
CA ARG A 186 1.69 -6.23 -13.91
C ARG A 186 2.91 -5.58 -14.58
N GLY A 187 4.11 -5.80 -14.05
CA GLY A 187 5.36 -5.31 -14.63
C GLY A 187 5.57 -5.81 -16.06
N TYR A 188 5.31 -7.10 -16.29
CA TYR A 188 5.41 -7.72 -17.62
C TYR A 188 4.47 -7.08 -18.65
N TYR A 189 3.26 -6.68 -18.25
CA TYR A 189 2.28 -6.02 -19.12
C TYR A 189 2.57 -4.53 -19.34
N LEU A 190 3.31 -3.87 -18.45
CA LEU A 190 3.66 -2.45 -18.57
C LEU A 190 4.93 -2.17 -19.42
N GLN A 191 5.59 -3.23 -19.89
CA GLN A 191 6.78 -3.13 -20.72
C GLN A 191 6.54 -2.21 -21.94
N PRO A 192 7.55 -1.40 -22.34
CA PRO A 192 7.52 -0.69 -23.61
C PRO A 192 7.33 -1.69 -24.76
N LYS A 193 6.47 -1.39 -25.74
CA LYS A 193 6.21 -2.30 -26.88
C LYS A 193 7.48 -2.58 -27.69
N ASP A 194 8.35 -1.58 -27.78
CA ASP A 194 9.64 -1.58 -28.49
C ASP A 194 10.75 -2.36 -27.77
N LYS A 195 10.62 -2.63 -26.47
CA LYS A 195 11.62 -3.31 -25.64
C LYS A 195 11.03 -4.46 -24.83
N ARG A 196 9.98 -5.09 -25.37
CA ARG A 196 9.25 -6.14 -24.66
C ARG A 196 10.09 -7.40 -24.62
N LEU A 197 10.54 -7.75 -23.42
CA LEU A 197 11.23 -9.01 -23.16
C LEU A 197 10.20 -10.15 -23.06
N PRO A 198 10.56 -11.37 -23.49
CA PRO A 198 9.78 -12.56 -23.21
C PRO A 198 9.76 -12.86 -21.71
N PHE A 199 8.72 -13.54 -21.22
CA PHE A 199 8.49 -13.74 -19.79
C PHE A 199 9.68 -14.37 -19.05
N LYS A 200 10.36 -15.34 -19.67
CA LYS A 200 11.54 -16.01 -19.07
C LYS A 200 12.73 -15.08 -18.85
N GLU A 201 12.89 -14.06 -19.68
CA GLU A 201 13.97 -13.07 -19.55
C GLU A 201 13.58 -11.91 -18.63
N PHE A 202 12.29 -11.57 -18.62
CA PHE A 202 11.72 -10.58 -17.73
C PHE A 202 11.78 -11.04 -16.27
N PHE A 203 11.30 -12.26 -15.99
CA PHE A 203 11.18 -12.76 -14.64
C PHE A 203 12.54 -13.20 -14.08
N LYS A 204 13.02 -12.46 -13.06
CA LYS A 204 14.29 -12.72 -12.38
C LYS A 204 14.01 -13.04 -10.91
N PRO A 205 13.98 -14.33 -10.50
CA PRO A 205 13.52 -14.74 -9.17
C PRO A 205 14.21 -14.01 -8.00
N ALA A 206 15.53 -13.82 -8.07
CA ALA A 206 16.28 -13.13 -7.03
C ALA A 206 15.90 -11.64 -6.89
N ASN A 207 15.63 -10.96 -8.02
CA ASN A 207 15.20 -9.57 -8.02
C ASN A 207 13.77 -9.45 -7.51
N TYR A 208 12.89 -10.35 -7.97
CA TYR A 208 11.51 -10.45 -7.53
C TYR A 208 11.41 -10.66 -6.02
N LEU A 209 12.15 -11.63 -5.48
CA LEU A 209 12.15 -11.91 -4.04
C LEU A 209 12.60 -10.68 -3.25
N ARG A 210 13.73 -10.07 -3.62
CA ARG A 210 14.24 -8.88 -2.92
C ARG A 210 13.25 -7.71 -2.96
N SER A 211 12.74 -7.38 -4.16
CA SER A 211 11.79 -6.29 -4.35
C SER A 211 10.51 -6.51 -3.54
N THR A 212 10.00 -7.75 -3.56
CA THR A 212 8.82 -8.15 -2.81
C THR A 212 9.00 -8.02 -1.31
N LEU A 213 10.12 -8.53 -0.75
CA LEU A 213 10.34 -8.49 0.69
C LEU A 213 10.55 -7.06 1.21
N VAL A 214 11.26 -6.22 0.45
CA VAL A 214 11.45 -4.80 0.82
C VAL A 214 10.11 -4.04 0.74
N GLY A 215 9.36 -4.23 -0.35
CA GLY A 215 8.05 -3.60 -0.49
C GLY A 215 7.07 -4.03 0.60
N ALA A 216 7.01 -5.34 0.90
CA ALA A 216 6.20 -5.89 1.97
C ALA A 216 6.60 -5.35 3.35
N PHE A 217 7.90 -5.19 3.60
CA PHE A 217 8.41 -4.61 4.84
C PHE A 217 7.97 -3.16 5.02
N ILE A 218 8.17 -2.31 3.99
CA ILE A 218 7.75 -0.90 4.02
C ILE A 218 6.26 -0.80 4.29
N MET A 219 5.43 -1.57 3.55
CA MET A 219 3.98 -1.57 3.73
C MET A 219 3.57 -2.04 5.13
N GLY A 220 4.17 -3.12 5.63
CA GLY A 220 3.92 -3.65 6.95
C GLY A 220 4.22 -2.65 8.07
N VAL A 221 5.41 -2.03 8.03
CA VAL A 221 5.78 -1.00 9.02
C VAL A 221 4.83 0.19 8.92
N SER A 222 4.51 0.64 7.71
CA SER A 222 3.69 1.82 7.50
C SER A 222 2.29 1.68 8.08
N LEU A 223 1.64 0.54 7.85
CA LEU A 223 0.29 0.31 8.39
C LEU A 223 0.29 -0.03 9.88
N MET A 224 1.34 -0.69 10.40
CA MET A 224 1.54 -0.87 11.84
C MET A 224 1.67 0.49 12.55
N MET A 225 2.57 1.35 12.06
CA MET A 225 2.76 2.70 12.61
C MET A 225 1.51 3.55 12.44
N GLY A 226 0.82 3.43 11.30
CA GLY A 226 -0.50 4.03 11.09
C GLY A 226 -1.49 3.64 12.19
N GLY A 227 -1.56 2.36 12.55
CA GLY A 227 -2.38 1.87 13.65
C GLY A 227 -1.99 2.43 15.03
N PHE A 228 -0.70 2.64 15.29
CA PHE A 228 -0.24 3.23 16.56
C PHE A 228 -0.47 4.74 16.67
N ILE A 229 -0.25 5.46 15.57
CA ILE A 229 -0.26 6.93 15.55
C ILE A 229 -1.67 7.49 15.36
N THR A 230 -2.59 6.75 14.72
CA THR A 230 -3.93 7.27 14.41
C THR A 230 -4.75 7.62 15.65
N PRO A 231 -4.86 6.76 16.70
CA PRO A 231 -5.63 7.10 17.89
C PRO A 231 -5.19 8.39 18.60
N PRO A 232 -3.89 8.63 18.89
CA PRO A 232 -3.48 9.88 19.52
C PRO A 232 -3.68 11.09 18.61
N VAL A 233 -3.50 10.96 17.30
CA VAL A 233 -3.76 12.06 16.34
C VAL A 233 -5.24 12.43 16.30
N GLN A 234 -6.13 11.44 16.29
CA GLN A 234 -7.58 11.69 16.34
C GLN A 234 -7.99 12.36 17.66
N ALA A 235 -7.44 11.91 18.78
CA ALA A 235 -7.71 12.51 20.09
C ALA A 235 -7.24 13.99 20.14
N ALA A 236 -6.03 14.28 19.66
CA ALA A 236 -5.51 15.64 19.60
C ALA A 236 -6.34 16.53 18.67
N TRP A 237 -6.79 16.02 17.51
CA TRP A 237 -7.66 16.75 16.60
C TRP A 237 -9.00 17.11 17.24
N LEU A 238 -9.65 16.17 17.94
CA LEU A 238 -10.91 16.42 18.63
C LEU A 238 -10.75 17.50 19.70
N GLN A 239 -9.65 17.46 20.48
CA GLN A 239 -9.34 18.51 21.45
C GLN A 239 -9.17 19.88 20.79
N ILE A 240 -8.44 19.94 19.67
CA ILE A 240 -8.26 21.18 18.89
C ILE A 240 -9.60 21.68 18.35
N ALA A 241 -10.43 20.81 17.76
CA ALA A 241 -11.73 21.17 17.20
C ALA A 241 -12.67 21.76 18.28
N THR A 242 -12.67 21.20 19.49
CA THR A 242 -13.43 21.73 20.62
C THR A 242 -12.93 23.10 21.10
N LEU A 243 -11.62 23.39 20.96
CA LEU A 243 -11.05 24.69 21.32
C LEU A 243 -11.40 25.79 20.31
N PHE A 244 -11.66 25.44 19.05
CA PHE A 244 -12.01 26.39 17.98
C PHE A 244 -13.51 26.46 17.68
N GLY A 245 -14.37 25.95 18.58
CA GLY A 245 -15.82 26.08 18.46
C GLY A 245 -16.46 25.22 17.37
N GLY A 246 -15.80 24.15 16.93
CA GLY A 246 -16.41 23.12 16.09
C GLY A 246 -17.37 22.27 16.93
N VAL A 247 -18.62 22.16 16.48
CA VAL A 247 -19.72 21.37 17.07
C VAL A 247 -19.28 20.01 17.60
#